data_AF-A0A8B6LZV7-F1
#
_entry.id   AF-A0A8B6LZV7-F1
#
_cell.length_a   1.000
_cell.length_b   1.000
_cell.length_c   1.000
_cell.angle_alpha   90.00
_cell.angle_beta   90.00
_cell.angle_gamma   90.00
#
_symmetry.space_group_name_H-M   'P 1'
#
loop_
_entity.id
_entity.type
_entity.pdbx_description
1 polymer ?
#
loop_
_entity_poly.entity_id
_entity_poly.type
_entity_poly.pdbx_seq_one_letter_code
_entity_poly.pdbx_strand_id
1 'polypeptide(L)' 'MLAQEGEQHVWVDESWLRRELARASPVPDWEQKYESMLAYARSKGWVRERPLAIRAHIVWRD' A
#
# COMPACT_ATOMS: atom_id res chain seq x y z
N MET A 1 6.19 2.43 7.69
CA MET A 1 7.63 2.38 7.34
C MET A 1 7.73 1.87 5.90
N LEU A 2 8.66 2.41 5.12
CA LEU A 2 8.89 2.02 3.73
C LEU A 2 10.19 1.22 3.65
N ALA A 3 10.19 0.12 2.89
CA ALA A 3 11.39 -0.66 2.62
C ALA A 3 11.56 -0.88 1.12
N GLN A 4 12.66 -0.38 0.56
CA GLN A 4 12.90 -0.43 -0.88
C GLN A 4 13.18 -1.87 -1.36
N GLU A 5 12.65 -2.21 -2.53
CA GLU A 5 12.90 -3.48 -3.23
C GLU A 5 13.33 -3.17 -4.67
N GLY A 6 14.65 -3.15 -4.89
CA GLY A 6 15.21 -2.69 -6.16
C GLY A 6 14.92 -1.20 -6.41
N GLU A 7 14.97 -0.77 -7.67
CA GLU A 7 14.82 0.66 -8.04
C GLU A 7 13.38 1.07 -8.34
N GLN A 8 12.50 0.09 -8.54
CA GLN A 8 11.13 0.30 -9.04
C GLN A 8 10.05 -0.04 -8.04
N HIS A 9 10.38 -0.65 -6.90
CA HIS A 9 9.37 -1.10 -5.94
C HIS A 9 9.73 -0.75 -4.50
N VAL A 10 8.69 -0.63 -3.69
CA VAL A 10 8.79 -0.42 -2.24
C VAL A 10 7.73 -1.24 -1.53
N TRP A 11 8.08 -1.77 -0.38
CA TRP A 11 7.14 -2.36 0.57
C TRP A 11 6.62 -1.27 1.49
N VAL A 12 5.30 -1.10 1.49
CA VAL A 12 4.58 -0.13 2.31
C VAL A 12 3.90 -0.87 3.46
N ASP A 13 4.30 -0.57 4.69
CA ASP A 13 3.63 -1.07 5.89
C ASP A 13 2.18 -0.55 5.97
N GLU A 14 1.23 -1.46 6.17
CA GLU A 14 -0.21 -1.15 6.15
C GLU A 14 -0.62 -0.25 7.31
N SER A 15 -0.05 -0.47 8.49
CA SER A 15 -0.35 0.34 9.67
C SER A 15 0.06 1.81 9.46
N TRP A 16 1.21 2.03 8.80
CA TRP A 16 1.68 3.35 8.42
C TRP A 16 0.76 3.98 7.38
N LEU A 17 0.39 3.24 6.34
CA LEU A 17 -0.49 3.74 5.29
C LEU A 17 -1.85 4.21 5.86
N ARG A 18 -2.47 3.44 6.75
CA ARG A 18 -3.72 3.83 7.41
C ARG A 18 -3.57 5.09 8.27
N ARG A 19 -2.45 5.24 8.98
CA ARG A 19 -2.17 6.46 9.77
C ARG A 19 -2.04 7.70 8.89
N GLU A 20 -1.37 7.60 7.75
CA GLU A 20 -1.26 8.72 6.80
C GLU A 20 -2.62 9.06 6.15
N LEU A 21 -3.41 8.05 5.79
CA LEU A 21 -4.75 8.26 5.23
C LEU A 21 -5.68 8.97 6.22
N ALA A 22 -5.65 8.62 7.50
CA ALA A 22 -6.43 9.31 8.53
C ALA A 22 -6.09 10.81 8.65
N ARG A 23 -4.84 11.20 8.33
CA ARG A 23 -4.41 12.61 8.30
C ARG A 23 -4.83 13.34 7.04
N ALA A 24 -5.05 12.62 5.94
CA ALA A 24 -5.31 13.18 4.62
C ALA A 24 -6.79 13.45 4.31
N SER A 25 -7.70 13.28 5.29
CA SER A 25 -9.16 13.44 5.13
C SER A 25 -9.71 12.69 3.91
N PRO A 26 -9.78 11.36 3.97
CA PRO A 26 -10.09 10.54 2.81
C PRO A 26 -11.54 10.70 2.38
N VAL A 27 -11.79 10.49 1.07
CA VAL A 27 -13.13 10.51 0.49
C VAL A 27 -14.03 9.42 1.07
N PRO A 28 -15.37 9.57 1.03
CA PRO A 28 -16.28 8.47 1.34
C PRO A 28 -15.92 7.17 0.58
N ASP A 29 -16.14 6.03 1.23
CA ASP A 29 -15.91 4.68 0.70
C ASP A 29 -14.45 4.29 0.42
N TRP A 30 -13.47 5.09 0.89
CA TRP A 30 -12.05 4.77 0.70
C TRP A 30 -11.66 3.40 1.26
N GLU A 31 -12.26 2.99 2.39
CA GLU A 31 -11.99 1.69 3.02
C GLU A 31 -12.41 0.53 2.11
N GLN A 32 -13.59 0.60 1.50
CA GLN A 32 -14.08 -0.46 0.62
C GLN A 32 -13.23 -0.57 -0.66
N LYS A 33 -12.80 0.57 -1.20
CA LYS A 33 -11.86 0.61 -2.33
C LYS A 33 -10.49 0.05 -1.94
N TYR A 34 -10.03 0.37 -0.73
CA TYR A 34 -8.78 -0.14 -0.18
C TYR A 34 -8.80 -1.66 0.01
N GLU A 35 -9.87 -2.22 0.56
CA GLU A 35 -10.03 -3.68 0.70
C GLU A 35 -10.09 -4.38 -0.68
N SER A 36 -10.76 -3.76 -1.66
CA SER A 36 -10.78 -4.26 -3.04
C SER A 36 -9.38 -4.25 -3.67
N MET A 37 -8.60 -3.19 -3.43
CA MET A 37 -7.20 -3.08 -3.87
C MET A 37 -6.32 -4.15 -3.20
N LEU A 38 -6.49 -4.37 -1.89
CA LEU A 38 -5.79 -5.42 -1.16
C LEU A 38 -6.10 -6.82 -1.69
N ALA A 39 -7.37 -7.13 -1.95
CA ALA A 39 -7.77 -8.40 -2.54
C ALA A 39 -7.10 -8.63 -3.90
N TYR A 40 -7.07 -7.60 -4.74
CA TYR A 40 -6.35 -7.64 -6.01
C TYR A 40 -4.84 -7.85 -5.82
N ALA A 41 -4.19 -7.11 -4.92
CA ALA A 41 -2.76 -7.23 -4.63
C ALA A 41 -2.40 -8.64 -4.12
N ARG A 42 -3.24 -9.25 -3.26
CA ARG A 42 -3.09 -10.64 -2.82
C ARG A 42 -3.11 -11.61 -4.00
N SER A 43 -4.04 -11.43 -4.95
CA SER A 43 -4.11 -12.27 -6.16
C SER A 43 -2.85 -12.22 -7.03
N LYS A 44 -2.02 -11.18 -6.86
CA LYS A 44 -0.76 -10.98 -7.58
C LYS A 44 0.49 -11.34 -6.76
N GLY A 45 0.33 -11.75 -5.49
CA GLY A 45 1.45 -11.99 -4.58
C GLY A 45 2.16 -10.70 -4.12
N TRP A 46 1.48 -9.56 -4.19
CA TRP A 46 2.02 -8.24 -3.82
C TRP A 46 1.76 -7.87 -2.36
N VAL A 47 1.41 -8.85 -1.53
CA VAL A 47 1.11 -8.65 -0.12
C VAL A 47 1.95 -9.61 0.70
N ARG A 48 2.66 -9.09 1.71
CA ARG A 48 3.23 -9.87 2.80
C ARG A 48 2.26 -9.79 3.96
N GLU A 49 1.92 -10.91 4.58
CA GLU A 49 0.91 -10.94 5.64
C GLU A 49 1.48 -10.66 7.04
N ARG A 50 2.80 -10.82 7.24
CA ARG A 50 3.46 -10.67 8.56
C ARG A 50 4.87 -10.06 8.44
N PRO A 51 5.05 -8.77 8.78
CA PRO A 51 3.99 -7.77 8.98
C PRO A 51 3.21 -7.51 7.68
N LEU A 52 1.99 -6.98 7.80
CA LEU A 52 1.17 -6.65 6.63
C LEU A 52 1.83 -5.52 5.84
N ALA A 53 2.32 -5.84 4.64
CA ALA A 53 2.97 -4.88 3.76
C ALA A 53 2.53 -5.08 2.30
N ILE A 54 2.31 -3.98 1.60
CA ILE A 54 1.87 -3.94 0.21
C ILE A 54 3.03 -3.52 -0.67
N ARG A 55 3.28 -4.25 -1.75
CA ARG A 55 4.26 -3.87 -2.77
C ARG A 55 3.68 -2.76 -3.64
N ALA A 56 4.37 -1.64 -3.74
CA ALA A 56 4.00 -0.52 -4.57
C ALA A 56 5.08 -0.25 -5.63
N HIS A 57 4.65 0.15 -6.83
CA HIS A 57 5.54 0.60 -7.89
C HIS A 57 5.91 2.08 -7.66
N ILE A 58 7.19 2.40 -7.77
CA ILE A 58 7.70 3.77 -7.68
C ILE A 58 7.63 4.40 -9.07
N VAL A 59 6.93 5.52 -9.18
CA VAL A 59 6.92 6.34 -10.39
C VAL A 59 7.71 7.60 -10.12
N TRP A 60 8.88 7.70 -10.74
CA TRP A 60 9.72 8.89 -10.69
C TRP A 60 9.16 9.96 -11.64
N ARG A 61 9.18 11.21 -11.20
CA ARG A 61 8.98 12.35 -12.09
C ARG A 61 10.36 12.88 -12.47
N ASP A 62 10.54 13.15 -13.77
CA ASP A 62 11.71 13.86 -14.29
C ASP A 62 11.75 15.33 -13.83
#